data_AF-A0A176S1G0-F1
#
_entry.id   AF-A0A176S1G0-F1
#
_cell.length_a   1.000
_cell.length_b   1.000
_cell.length_c   1.000
_cell.angle_alpha   90.00
_cell.angle_beta   90.00
_cell.angle_gamma   90.00
#
_symmetry.space_group_name_H-M   'P 1'
#
loop_
_entity.id
_entity.type
_entity.pdbx_description
1 polymer ?
#
loop_
_entity_poly.entity_id
_entity_poly.type
_entity_poly.pdbx_seq_one_letter_code
_entity_poly.pdbx_strand_id
1 'polypeptide(L)'
;MGTEFGLEYAYVAEYGGKTGKAHSAMFSVGHSLDNGIGFGGYVGRQNFDKNDEVGLDDYTYYGVSLSYTVADFTLSVDFSDTDLDNPDNSADERVFFTLKKDF
;
A
#
# COMPACT_ATOMS: atom_id res chain seq x y z
N MET A 1 -5.96 6.61 21.75
CA MET A 1 -5.17 5.43 21.31
C MET A 1 -6.08 4.30 20.84
N GLY A 2 -5.61 3.46 19.91
CA GLY A 2 -6.34 2.29 19.46
C GLY A 2 -5.61 1.50 18.39
N THR A 3 -5.99 0.22 18.26
CA THR A 3 -5.57 -0.63 17.14
C THR A 3 -6.71 -0.72 16.14
N GLU A 4 -6.39 -0.58 14.86
CA GLU A 4 -7.30 -0.78 13.75
C GLU A 4 -6.80 -1.91 12.85
N PHE A 5 -7.76 -2.61 12.23
CA PHE A 5 -7.51 -3.66 11.27
C PHE A 5 -8.29 -3.35 10.00
N GLY A 6 -7.64 -3.46 8.85
CA GLY A 6 -8.24 -3.25 7.54
C GLY A 6 -8.18 -4.51 6.71
N LEU A 7 -9.26 -4.75 5.96
CA LEU A 7 -9.30 -5.71 4.87
C LEU A 7 -9.83 -4.99 3.64
N GLU A 8 -9.10 -5.09 2.54
CA GLU A 8 -9.49 -4.52 1.25
C GLU A 8 -9.48 -5.60 0.18
N TYR A 9 -10.43 -5.52 -0.73
CA TYR A 9 -10.46 -6.30 -1.94
C TYR A 9 -10.85 -5.41 -3.11
N ALA A 10 -10.04 -5.45 -4.17
CA ALA A 10 -10.27 -4.72 -5.40
C ALA A 10 -10.32 -5.69 -6.59
N TYR A 11 -11.22 -5.43 -7.52
CA TYR A 11 -11.33 -6.14 -8.78
C TYR A 11 -11.34 -5.14 -9.93
N VAL A 12 -10.56 -5.44 -10.95
CA VAL A 12 -10.53 -4.67 -12.20
C VAL A 12 -10.75 -5.64 -13.35
N ALA A 13 -11.78 -5.37 -14.17
CA ALA A 13 -12.11 -6.21 -15.31
C ALA A 13 -11.09 -6.10 -16.45
N GLU A 14 -10.40 -4.95 -16.55
CA GLU A 14 -9.38 -4.67 -17.55
C GLU A 14 -8.25 -3.85 -16.92
N TYR A 15 -7.09 -4.48 -16.72
CA TYR A 15 -5.94 -3.83 -16.09
C TYR A 15 -5.02 -3.18 -17.13
N GLY A 16 -4.74 -1.88 -16.97
CA GLY A 16 -3.81 -1.16 -17.84
C GLY A 16 -4.23 -1.07 -19.31
N GLY A 17 -5.53 -1.15 -19.60
CA GLY A 17 -6.05 -1.15 -20.99
C GLY A 17 -5.82 -2.46 -21.74
N LYS A 18 -5.45 -3.53 -21.02
CA LYS A 18 -5.19 -4.87 -21.56
C LYS A 18 -6.26 -5.83 -21.07
N THR A 19 -6.61 -6.81 -21.90
CA THR A 19 -7.79 -7.68 -21.70
C THR A 19 -7.70 -8.67 -20.52
N GLY A 20 -6.72 -8.51 -19.63
CA GLY A 20 -6.57 -9.30 -18.41
C GLY A 20 -7.33 -8.69 -17.24
N LYS A 21 -7.97 -9.55 -16.45
CA LYS A 21 -8.56 -9.17 -15.15
C LYS A 21 -7.46 -9.08 -14.10
N ALA A 22 -7.71 -8.30 -13.06
CA ALA A 22 -6.83 -8.18 -11.92
C ALA A 22 -7.63 -8.25 -10.61
N HIS A 23 -7.07 -8.96 -9.65
CA HIS A 23 -7.62 -9.11 -8.30
C HIS A 23 -6.57 -8.68 -7.29
N SER A 24 -6.96 -7.83 -6.35
CA SER A 24 -6.08 -7.40 -5.26
C SER A 24 -6.76 -7.63 -3.92
N ALA A 25 -6.03 -8.18 -2.96
CA ALA A 25 -6.49 -8.30 -1.59
C ALA A 25 -5.40 -7.81 -0.64
N MET A 26 -5.77 -7.03 0.37
CA MET A 26 -4.84 -6.44 1.33
C MET A 26 -5.36 -6.60 2.75
N PHE A 27 -4.44 -6.85 3.67
CA PHE A 27 -4.66 -6.71 5.10
C PHE A 27 -3.76 -5.59 5.64
N SER A 28 -4.31 -4.76 6.51
CA SER A 28 -3.57 -3.69 7.18
C SER A 28 -3.80 -3.71 8.69
N VAL A 29 -2.79 -3.24 9.42
CA VAL A 29 -2.85 -2.98 10.85
C VAL A 29 -2.31 -1.59 11.14
N GLY A 30 -3.03 -0.85 11.96
CA GLY A 30 -2.63 0.47 12.45
C GLY A 30 -2.72 0.53 13.95
N HIS A 31 -1.84 1.30 14.58
CA HIS A 31 -1.93 1.61 16.00
C HIS A 31 -1.54 3.06 16.24
N SER A 32 -2.31 3.75 17.07
CA SER A 32 -2.03 5.13 17.49
C SER A 32 -1.89 5.22 18.99
N LEU A 33 -0.81 5.81 19.48
CA LEU A 33 -0.54 6.08 20.89
C LEU A 33 -1.13 7.41 21.32
N ASP A 34 -1.34 7.61 22.63
CA ASP A 34 -1.94 8.84 23.18
C ASP A 34 -1.05 10.09 23.03
N ASN A 35 0.24 9.91 22.73
CA ASN A 35 1.18 11.00 22.46
C ASN A 35 1.19 11.43 20.99
N GLY A 36 0.22 11.00 20.18
CA GLY A 36 0.09 11.40 18.78
C GLY A 36 0.97 10.62 17.80
N ILE A 37 1.76 9.64 18.28
CA ILE A 37 2.52 8.74 17.41
C ILE A 37 1.57 7.68 16.85
N GLY A 38 1.55 7.51 15.53
CA GLY A 38 0.87 6.42 14.85
C GLY A 38 1.86 5.57 14.08
N PHE A 39 1.66 4.26 14.05
CA PHE A 39 2.43 3.38 13.17
C PHE A 39 1.50 2.33 12.58
N GLY A 40 1.84 1.84 11.40
CA GLY A 40 1.04 0.84 10.74
C GLY A 40 1.83 0.10 9.68
N GLY A 41 1.17 -0.89 9.11
CA GLY A 41 1.69 -1.60 7.95
C GLY A 41 0.61 -2.37 7.25
N TYR A 42 0.93 -2.81 6.05
CA TYR A 42 0.04 -3.61 5.23
C TYR A 42 0.83 -4.67 4.47
N VAL A 43 0.13 -5.73 4.11
CA VAL A 43 0.57 -6.73 3.13
C VAL A 43 -0.62 -7.06 2.25
N GLY A 44 -0.39 -7.11 0.94
CA GLY A 44 -1.39 -7.46 -0.03
C GLY A 44 -0.83 -8.30 -1.15
N ARG A 45 -1.73 -8.94 -1.88
CA ARG A 45 -1.42 -9.78 -3.03
C ARG A 45 -2.19 -9.27 -4.25
N GLN A 46 -1.46 -9.00 -5.31
CA GLN A 46 -1.98 -8.63 -6.62
C GLN A 46 -1.83 -9.83 -7.57
N ASN A 47 -2.95 -10.28 -8.12
CA ASN A 47 -2.99 -11.33 -9.12
C ASN A 47 -3.54 -10.79 -10.44
N PHE A 48 -3.02 -11.29 -11.55
CA PHE A 48 -3.48 -11.02 -12.91
C PHE A 48 -3.88 -12.31 -13.61
N ASP A 49 -5.00 -12.29 -14.34
CA ASP A 49 -5.40 -13.46 -15.15
C ASP A 49 -4.48 -13.68 -16.36
N LYS A 50 -3.75 -12.62 -16.77
CA LYS A 50 -2.92 -12.59 -17.98
C LYS A 50 -1.62 -11.82 -17.73
N ASN A 51 -0.73 -12.38 -16.92
CA ASN A 51 0.57 -11.79 -16.58
C ASN A 51 1.39 -11.37 -17.82
N ASP A 52 1.47 -12.25 -18.83
CA ASP A 52 2.18 -11.97 -20.08
C ASP A 52 1.64 -10.75 -20.84
N GLU A 53 0.31 -10.58 -20.86
CA GLU A 53 -0.29 -9.40 -21.48
C GLU A 53 0.04 -8.17 -20.64
N VAL A 54 -0.17 -8.22 -19.32
CA VAL A 54 0.09 -7.10 -18.39
C VAL A 54 1.56 -6.68 -18.38
N GLY A 55 2.47 -7.63 -18.54
CA GLY A 55 3.92 -7.42 -18.42
C GLY A 55 4.40 -7.42 -16.97
N LEU A 56 3.62 -8.01 -16.06
CA LEU A 56 3.93 -8.11 -14.64
C LEU A 56 3.50 -9.48 -14.12
N ASP A 57 4.34 -10.08 -13.28
CA ASP A 57 4.00 -11.29 -12.54
C ASP A 57 3.02 -10.98 -11.39
N ASP A 58 2.40 -12.01 -10.85
CA ASP A 58 1.62 -11.88 -9.61
C ASP A 58 2.56 -11.56 -8.46
N TYR A 59 2.25 -10.50 -7.70
CA TYR A 59 3.17 -9.99 -6.70
C TYR A 59 2.52 -9.71 -5.36
N THR A 60 3.33 -9.82 -4.33
CA THR A 60 3.06 -9.34 -2.98
C THR A 60 3.54 -7.91 -2.89
N TYR A 61 2.73 -7.04 -2.33
CA TYR A 61 3.12 -5.68 -2.00
C TYR A 61 2.93 -5.44 -0.51
N TYR A 62 3.83 -4.66 0.08
CA TYR A 62 3.83 -4.41 1.51
C TYR A 62 4.35 -3.02 1.81
N GLY A 63 4.07 -2.55 3.00
CA GLY A 63 4.53 -1.25 3.45
C GLY A 63 4.38 -1.06 4.93
N VAL A 64 5.10 -0.08 5.45
CA VAL A 64 5.05 0.35 6.84
C VAL A 64 5.01 1.86 6.91
N SER A 65 4.35 2.40 7.93
CA SER A 65 4.24 3.83 8.15
C SER A 65 4.54 4.21 9.59
N LEU A 66 5.13 5.38 9.75
CA LEU A 66 5.27 6.08 11.02
C LEU A 66 4.71 7.48 10.83
N SER A 67 3.88 7.93 11.76
CA SER A 67 3.25 9.24 11.75
C SER A 67 3.32 9.90 13.12
N TYR A 68 3.30 11.22 13.09
CA TYR A 68 3.22 12.04 14.29
C TYR A 68 2.23 13.17 14.05
N THR A 69 1.19 13.21 14.89
CA THR A 69 0.16 14.24 14.86
C THR A 69 0.46 15.30 15.92
N VAL A 70 0.53 16.56 15.50
CA VAL A 70 0.68 17.71 16.40
C VAL A 70 -0.29 18.81 15.98
N ALA A 71 -1.20 19.14 16.90
CA ALA A 71 -2.36 20.01 16.62
C ALA A 71 -3.11 19.51 15.37
N ASP A 72 -3.33 20.39 14.39
CA ASP A 72 -4.09 20.08 13.17
C ASP A 72 -3.19 19.54 12.03
N PHE A 73 -1.96 19.14 12.34
CA PHE A 73 -1.00 18.65 11.35
C PHE A 73 -0.55 17.23 11.65
N THR A 74 -0.51 16.42 10.60
CA THR A 74 0.04 15.07 10.63
C THR A 74 1.26 15.01 9.71
N LEU A 75 2.42 14.64 10.26
CA LEU A 75 3.60 14.26 9.49
C LEU A 75 3.67 12.73 9.38
N SER A 76 3.99 12.19 8.21
CA SER A 76 4.27 10.77 8.05
C SER A 76 5.50 10.48 7.20
N VAL A 77 6.12 9.35 7.50
CA VAL A 77 7.09 8.66 6.67
C VAL A 77 6.52 7.28 6.37
N ASP A 78 6.39 6.97 5.10
CA ASP A 78 5.78 5.74 4.61
C ASP A 78 6.78 5.03 3.72
N PHE A 79 6.94 3.72 3.90
CA PHE A 79 7.74 2.85 3.08
C PHE A 79 6.83 1.87 2.35
N SER A 80 7.08 1.62 1.07
CA SER A 80 6.38 0.60 0.29
C SER A 80 7.33 -0.14 -0.63
N ASP A 81 7.10 -1.43 -0.81
CA ASP A 81 7.89 -2.29 -1.68
C ASP A 81 7.07 -3.49 -2.18
N THR A 82 7.62 -4.24 -3.12
CA THR A 82 7.01 -5.44 -3.70
C THR A 82 8.01 -6.59 -3.83
N ASP A 83 7.52 -7.83 -3.89
CA ASP A 83 8.36 -9.01 -4.13
C ASP A 83 8.70 -9.26 -5.61
N LEU A 84 8.44 -8.29 -6.50
CA LEU A 84 8.79 -8.41 -7.91
C LEU A 84 10.31 -8.40 -8.07
N ASP A 85 10.83 -9.47 -8.68
CA ASP A 85 12.23 -9.53 -9.07
C ASP A 85 12.45 -8.72 -10.35
N ASN A 86 13.27 -7.68 -10.26
CA ASN A 86 13.75 -6.90 -11.41
C ASN A 86 12.63 -6.29 -12.29
N PRO A 87 11.59 -5.63 -11.71
CA PRO A 87 10.51 -5.06 -12.49
C PRO A 87 11.04 -3.89 -13.31
N ASP A 88 11.02 -4.00 -14.63
CA ASP A 88 11.39 -2.91 -15.55
C ASP A 88 10.52 -1.67 -15.24
N ASN A 89 11.07 -0.74 -14.43
CA ASN A 89 10.49 0.56 -14.05
C ASN A 89 9.08 0.56 -13.43
N SER A 90 8.55 -0.55 -12.94
CA SER A 90 7.10 -0.68 -12.68
C SER A 90 6.71 -0.88 -11.21
N ALA A 91 7.61 -1.35 -10.34
CA ALA A 91 7.31 -1.57 -8.92
C ALA A 91 8.60 -1.64 -8.09
N ASP A 92 9.14 -0.47 -7.75
CA ASP A 92 10.39 -0.33 -6.99
C ASP A 92 10.12 0.18 -5.58
N GLU A 93 11.10 -0.01 -4.70
CA GLU A 93 11.11 0.47 -3.32
C GLU A 93 10.89 2.00 -3.27
N ARG A 94 9.99 2.45 -2.40
CA ARG A 94 9.69 3.89 -2.26
C ARG A 94 9.51 4.31 -0.82
N VAL A 95 10.00 5.52 -0.53
CA VAL A 95 9.75 6.24 0.71
C VAL A 95 8.99 7.53 0.40
N PHE A 96 7.86 7.75 1.08
CA PHE A 96 7.04 8.95 0.98
C PHE A 96 7.14 9.77 2.25
N PHE A 97 7.21 11.09 2.07
CA PHE A 97 7.13 12.06 3.16
C PHE A 97 5.87 12.89 2.96
N THR A 98 4.96 12.84 3.92
CA THR A 98 3.68 13.55 3.82
C THR A 98 3.53 14.54 4.96
N LEU A 99 3.07 15.74 4.63
CA LEU A 99 2.52 16.71 5.57
C LEU A 99 1.06 16.93 5.22
N LYS A 100 0.17 16.57 6.13
CA LYS A 100 -1.28 16.75 6.00
C LYS A 100 -1.76 17.77 7.03
N LYS A 101 -2.66 18.66 6.61
CA LYS A 101 -3.46 19.49 7.50
C LYS A 101 -4.87 18.89 7.59
N ASP A 102 -5.32 18.60 8.80
CA ASP A 102 -6.68 18.16 9.08
C ASP A 102 -7.57 19.41 9.27
N PHE A 103 -8.74 19.45 8.60
CA PHE A 103 -9.68 20.58 8.61
C PHE A 103 -10.99 20.21 9.30
#